data_AF-K0W1J8-F1
#
_entry.id   AF-K0W1J8-F1
#
_cell.length_a   1.000
_cell.length_b   1.000
_cell.length_c   1.000
_cell.angle_alpha   90.00
_cell.angle_beta   90.00
_cell.angle_gamma   90.00
#
_symmetry.space_group_name_H-M   'P 1'
#
loop_
_entity.id
_entity.type
_entity.pdbx_description
1 polymer ?
#
loop_
_entity_poly.entity_id
_entity_poly.type
_entity_poly.pdbx_seq_one_letter_code
_entity_poly.pdbx_strand_id
1 'polypeptide(L)'
;MTGTAGNGKSGQAMHRPPVVSQEAWETARKQLLVKEKAETRARDALAAERRRMPWMAVDKNYVFEGSQGRMSLLDLFAGRRQLIVCRAF
;
A
#
# COMPACT_ATOMS: atom_id res chain seq x y z
N MET A 1 -38.85 -29.81 -13.76
CA MET A 1 -39.04 -31.00 -12.90
C MET A 1 -38.01 -30.94 -11.78
N THR A 2 -38.51 -30.64 -10.56
CA THR A 2 -38.02 -30.94 -9.20
C THR A 2 -36.50 -30.93 -8.89
N GLY A 3 -36.02 -30.27 -7.83
CA GLY A 3 -36.62 -30.29 -6.50
C GLY A 3 -36.17 -29.21 -5.52
N THR A 4 -36.93 -29.21 -4.43
CA THR A 4 -37.13 -28.19 -3.39
C THR A 4 -36.16 -28.34 -2.20
N ALA A 5 -36.01 -27.22 -1.48
CA ALA A 5 -35.77 -27.06 -0.04
C ALA A 5 -34.33 -26.88 0.49
N GLY A 6 -34.15 -25.75 1.19
CA GLY A 6 -33.03 -25.46 2.06
C GLY A 6 -33.12 -24.04 2.64
N ASN A 7 -34.16 -23.76 3.42
CA ASN A 7 -34.31 -22.49 4.16
C ASN A 7 -33.26 -22.42 5.28
N GLY A 8 -32.43 -21.37 5.29
CA GLY A 8 -31.35 -21.20 6.25
C GLY A 8 -30.87 -19.75 6.37
N LYS A 9 -31.54 -19.01 7.25
CA LYS A 9 -31.06 -17.82 7.99
C LYS A 9 -30.90 -16.50 7.21
N SER A 10 -31.87 -15.61 7.45
CA SER A 10 -31.72 -14.17 7.40
C SER A 10 -30.68 -13.72 8.45
N GLY A 11 -29.42 -13.68 8.03
CA GLY A 11 -28.33 -13.00 8.72
C GLY A 11 -27.69 -12.05 7.72
N GLN A 12 -27.84 -10.74 7.96
CA GLN A 12 -27.23 -9.60 7.25
C GLN A 12 -26.68 -9.93 5.85
N ALA A 13 -27.40 -9.54 4.80
CA ALA A 13 -26.93 -9.69 3.43
C ALA A 13 -25.63 -8.91 3.22
N MET A 14 -24.49 -9.57 3.45
CA MET A 14 -23.21 -9.11 2.94
C MET A 14 -23.38 -8.98 1.43
N HIS A 15 -23.21 -7.77 0.90
CA HIS A 15 -23.13 -7.54 -0.54
C HIS A 15 -21.88 -8.25 -1.09
N ARG A 16 -22.02 -9.55 -1.36
CA ARG A 16 -20.98 -10.34 -2.00
C ARG A 16 -21.09 -10.13 -3.51
N PRO A 17 -19.95 -9.94 -4.20
CA PRO A 17 -19.94 -9.91 -5.66
C PRO A 17 -20.61 -11.17 -6.25
N PRO A 18 -21.22 -11.09 -7.44
CA PRO A 18 -21.87 -12.23 -8.06
C PRO A 18 -20.86 -13.34 -8.38
N VAL A 19 -21.29 -14.60 -8.23
CA VAL A 19 -20.56 -15.76 -8.72
C VAL A 19 -20.82 -15.87 -10.23
N VAL A 20 -19.77 -15.87 -11.04
CA VAL A 20 -19.85 -15.81 -12.51
C VAL A 20 -19.15 -17.01 -13.16
N SER A 21 -19.35 -17.21 -14.46
CA SER A 21 -18.61 -18.20 -15.25
C SER A 21 -17.13 -17.83 -15.36
N GLN A 22 -16.30 -18.81 -15.71
CA GLN A 22 -14.86 -18.59 -15.92
C GLN A 22 -14.57 -17.53 -16.98
N GLU A 23 -15.26 -17.57 -18.13
CA GLU A 23 -15.05 -16.61 -19.22
C GLU A 23 -15.40 -15.16 -18.83
N ALA A 24 -16.50 -15.00 -18.09
CA ALA A 24 -16.90 -13.69 -17.56
C ALA A 24 -15.87 -13.17 -16.55
N TRP A 25 -15.35 -14.05 -15.68
CA TRP A 25 -14.29 -13.70 -14.73
C TRP A 25 -12.99 -13.31 -15.43
N GLU A 26 -12.55 -14.07 -16.44
CA GLU A 26 -11.33 -13.78 -17.19
C GLU A 26 -11.39 -12.43 -17.91
N THR A 27 -12.55 -12.11 -18.49
CA THR A 27 -12.80 -10.82 -19.14
C THR A 27 -12.70 -9.67 -18.14
N ALA A 28 -13.38 -9.78 -17.00
CA ALA A 28 -13.32 -8.78 -15.93
C ALA A 28 -11.90 -8.62 -15.38
N ARG A 29 -11.18 -9.73 -15.17
CA ARG A 29 -9.79 -9.72 -14.68
C ARG A 29 -8.84 -9.05 -15.68
N LYS A 30 -8.96 -9.31 -16.98
CA LYS A 30 -8.14 -8.66 -18.01
C LYS A 30 -8.33 -7.15 -18.01
N GLN A 31 -9.58 -6.68 -17.84
CA GLN A 31 -9.89 -5.25 -17.73
C GLN A 31 -9.29 -4.64 -16.46
N LEU A 32 -9.37 -5.33 -15.32
CA LEU A 32 -8.75 -4.86 -14.07
C LEU A 32 -7.23 -4.78 -14.19
N LEU A 33 -6.60 -5.80 -14.79
CA LEU A 33 -5.15 -5.86 -14.96
C LEU A 33 -4.58 -4.67 -15.75
N VAL A 34 -5.34 -4.13 -16.72
CA VAL A 34 -4.94 -2.92 -17.45
C VAL A 34 -4.83 -1.73 -16.50
N LYS A 35 -5.82 -1.55 -15.60
CA LYS A 35 -5.84 -0.47 -14.61
C LYS A 35 -4.69 -0.64 -13.60
N GLU A 36 -4.50 -1.85 -13.08
CA GLU A 36 -3.40 -2.15 -12.16
C GLU A 36 -2.03 -1.86 -12.77
N LYS A 37 -1.81 -2.24 -14.04
CA LYS A 37 -0.55 -1.94 -14.73
C LYS A 37 -0.34 -0.45 -14.96
N ALA A 38 -1.39 0.32 -15.23
CA ALA A 38 -1.28 1.78 -15.34
C ALA A 38 -0.87 2.40 -13.99
N GLU A 39 -1.51 1.96 -12.92
CA GLU A 39 -1.22 2.36 -11.54
C GLU A 39 0.22 2.02 -11.10
N THR A 40 0.76 0.86 -11.50
CA THR A 40 2.17 0.51 -11.26
C THR A 40 3.11 1.47 -11.98
N ARG A 41 2.90 1.71 -13.27
CA ARG A 41 3.77 2.61 -14.07
C ARG A 41 3.74 4.05 -13.54
N ALA A 42 2.58 4.53 -13.13
CA ALA A 42 2.45 5.86 -12.53
C ALA A 42 3.23 5.98 -11.21
N ARG A 43 3.17 4.95 -10.35
CA ARG A 43 3.98 4.89 -9.12
C ARG A 43 5.47 4.88 -9.41
N ASP A 44 5.90 4.11 -10.42
CA ASP A 44 7.31 4.02 -10.80
C ASP A 44 7.85 5.36 -11.34
N ALA A 45 7.06 6.06 -12.18
CA ALA A 45 7.40 7.38 -12.68
C ALA A 45 7.58 8.38 -11.52
N LEU A 46 6.63 8.43 -10.60
CA LEU A 46 6.71 9.29 -9.42
C LEU A 46 7.90 8.94 -8.53
N ALA A 47 8.19 7.65 -8.32
CA ALA A 47 9.35 7.22 -7.56
C ALA A 47 10.66 7.64 -8.24
N ALA A 48 10.74 7.60 -9.57
CA ALA A 48 11.91 8.07 -10.31
C ALA A 48 12.10 9.59 -10.18
N GLU A 49 11.02 10.36 -10.24
CA GLU A 49 11.05 11.81 -9.97
C GLU A 49 11.56 12.11 -8.55
N ARG A 50 11.04 11.40 -7.53
CA ARG A 50 11.50 11.57 -6.14
C ARG A 50 12.99 11.30 -5.97
N ARG A 51 13.55 10.31 -6.67
CA ARG A 51 15.00 10.01 -6.63
C ARG A 51 15.85 11.10 -7.29
N ARG A 52 15.29 11.85 -8.25
CA ARG A 52 15.95 12.97 -8.94
C ARG A 52 15.73 14.32 -8.26
N MET A 53 14.92 14.36 -7.21
CA MET A 53 14.64 15.59 -6.48
C MET A 53 15.94 16.15 -5.90
N PRO A 54 16.18 17.47 -6.01
CA PRO A 54 17.38 18.08 -5.45
C PRO A 54 17.49 17.80 -3.95
N TRP A 55 18.72 17.57 -3.50
CA TRP A 55 19.00 17.40 -2.09
C TRP A 55 19.20 18.76 -1.44
N MET A 56 18.80 18.86 -0.18
CA MET A 56 19.04 20.04 0.65
C MET A 56 19.91 19.59 1.82
N ALA A 57 20.96 20.36 2.10
CA ALA A 57 21.78 20.16 3.28
C ALA A 57 20.91 20.35 4.54
N VAL A 58 21.11 19.47 5.53
CA VAL A 58 20.45 19.59 6.83
C VAL A 58 21.46 20.16 7.81
N ASP A 59 21.47 21.49 7.92
CA ASP A 59 22.41 22.20 8.80
C ASP A 59 21.84 22.43 10.21
N LYS A 60 20.55 22.13 10.40
CA LYS A 60 19.87 22.29 11.68
C LYS A 60 20.25 21.16 12.64
N ASN A 61 20.72 21.54 13.82
CA ASN A 61 20.98 20.63 14.93
C ASN A 61 19.67 20.17 15.58
N TYR A 62 19.10 19.07 15.06
CA TYR A 62 17.90 18.46 15.63
C TYR A 62 18.22 17.64 16.87
N VAL A 63 17.32 17.74 17.86
CA VAL A 63 17.29 16.91 19.06
C VAL A 63 15.98 16.15 19.06
N PHE A 64 16.07 14.84 19.26
CA PHE A 64 14.95 13.91 19.33
C PHE A 64 14.88 13.28 20.72
N GLU A 65 13.69 12.87 21.13
CA GLU A 65 13.49 12.05 22.33
C GLU A 65 13.37 10.58 21.91
N GLY A 66 14.26 9.74 22.42
CA GLY A 66 14.24 8.30 22.20
C GLY A 66 14.18 7.54 23.53
N SER A 67 14.12 6.21 23.43
CA SER A 67 14.08 5.33 24.61
C SER A 67 15.30 5.44 25.52
N GLN A 68 16.41 5.97 25.02
CA GLN A 68 17.67 6.18 25.75
C GLN A 68 17.89 7.65 26.13
N GLY A 69 16.86 8.50 26.03
CA GLY A 69 16.95 9.93 26.30
C GLY A 69 17.11 10.77 25.02
N ARG A 70 17.75 11.94 25.15
CA ARG A 70 17.94 12.89 24.04
C ARG A 70 19.00 12.38 23.07
N MET A 71 18.71 12.49 21.77
CA MET A 71 19.57 12.01 20.68
C MET A 71 19.60 13.01 19.53
N SER A 72 20.74 13.11 18.85
CA SER A 72 20.91 13.92 17.64
C SER A 72 20.37 13.22 16.39
N LEU A 73 20.26 13.94 15.27
CA LEU A 73 19.92 13.32 13.98
C LEU A 73 20.94 12.24 13.57
N LEU A 74 22.23 12.43 13.85
CA LEU A 74 23.28 11.45 13.52
C LEU A 74 23.16 10.18 14.35
N ASP A 75 22.76 10.30 15.62
CA ASP A 75 22.59 9.14 16.51
C ASP A 75 21.50 8.19 16.00
N LEU A 76 20.47 8.71 15.32
CA LEU A 76 19.40 7.89 14.71
C LEU A 76 19.91 6.93 13.63
N PHE A 77 21.06 7.24 13.01
CA PHE A 77 21.66 6.34 12.02
C PHE A 77 22.25 5.08 12.67
N ALA A 78 22.63 5.13 13.95
CA ALA A 78 23.25 4.03 14.69
C ALA A 78 24.40 3.37 13.89
N GLY A 79 25.31 4.18 13.35
CA GLY A 79 26.46 3.74 12.54
C GLY A 79 26.12 3.30 11.11
N ARG A 80 24.86 3.36 10.68
CA ARG A 80 24.45 3.04 9.30
C ARG A 80 24.64 4.24 8.38
N ARG A 81 24.72 3.96 7.08
CA ARG A 81 24.86 4.98 6.02
C ARG A 81 23.54 5.60 5.57
N GLN A 82 22.40 5.07 6.01
CA GLN A 82 21.07 5.52 5.59
C GLN A 82 20.08 5.40 6.75
N LEU A 83 19.28 6.45 6.93
CA LEU A 83 18.12 6.48 7.80
C LEU A 83 16.86 6.48 6.94
N ILE A 84 15.93 5.55 7.21
CA ILE A 84 14.61 5.51 6.55
C ILE A 84 13.56 5.92 7.58
N VAL A 85 12.83 6.98 7.28
CA VAL A 85 11.73 7.48 8.13
C VAL A 85 10.41 6.99 7.55
N CYS A 86 9.75 6.09 8.27
CA CYS A 86 8.42 5.61 7.93
C CYS A 86 7.39 6.25 8.85
N ARG A 87 6.31 6.77 8.28
CA ARG A 87 5.12 7.17 9.05
C ARG A 87 4.22 5.94 9.18
N ALA A 88 4.03 5.45 10.39
CA ALA A 88 2.95 4.50 10.68
C ALA A 88 1.62 5.27 10.77
N PHE A 89 0.58 4.76 10.12
CA PHE A 89 -0.81 5.20 10.22
C PHE A 89 -1.69 3.98 10.39
#